data_AF-A0AAW7ESF2-F1
#
_entry.id   AF-A0AAW7ESF2-F1
#
_cell.length_a   1.000
_cell.length_b   1.000
_cell.length_c   1.000
_cell.angle_alpha   90.00
_cell.angle_beta   90.00
_cell.angle_gamma   90.00
#
_symmetry.space_group_name_H-M   'P 1'
#
loop_
_entity.id
_entity.type
_entity.pdbx_description
1 polymer ?
#
loop_
_entity_poly.entity_id
_entity_poly.type
_entity_poly.pdbx_seq_one_letter_code
_entity_poly.pdbx_strand_id
1 'polypeptide(L)'
;MGFQYWFTVCAVFLVGPISLAQSFVYCRRGVYTKTFKGTSRKEYIHKDDKPIEFWFSIIFHMVMGMAMIVLGFWLLEDIPVVNQWYNEIRAMIPF
;
A
#
# COMPACT_ATOMS: atom_id res chain seq x y z
N MET A 1 18.26 -11.27 11.83
CA MET A 1 16.86 -11.43 11.40
C MET A 1 16.78 -12.45 10.28
N GLY A 2 15.74 -13.28 10.25
CA GLY A 2 15.58 -14.33 9.24
C GLY A 2 15.08 -13.82 7.89
N PHE A 3 15.27 -14.62 6.83
CA PHE A 3 14.80 -14.35 5.46
C PHE A 3 13.30 -14.00 5.38
N GLN A 4 12.47 -14.66 6.19
CA GLN A 4 11.02 -14.42 6.26
C GLN A 4 10.68 -12.98 6.66
N TYR A 5 11.45 -12.38 7.57
CA TYR A 5 11.22 -11.01 8.04
C TYR A 5 11.47 -9.99 6.92
N TRP A 6 12.60 -10.14 6.21
CA TRP A 6 12.92 -9.32 5.05
C TRP A 6 11.90 -9.46 3.92
N PHE A 7 11.43 -10.68 3.67
CA PHE A 7 10.37 -10.92 2.71
C PHE A 7 9.08 -10.17 3.09
N THR A 8 8.67 -10.21 4.36
CA THR A 8 7.50 -9.46 4.84
C THR A 8 7.65 -7.96 4.66
N VAL A 9 8.81 -7.38 5.01
CA VAL A 9 9.10 -5.95 4.80
C VAL A 9 8.95 -5.58 3.32
N CYS A 10 9.57 -6.34 2.42
CA CYS A 10 9.48 -6.10 0.98
C CYS A 10 8.04 -6.25 0.46
N ALA A 11 7.30 -7.26 0.90
CA ALA A 11 5.92 -7.47 0.50
C ALA A 11 5.02 -6.30 0.94
N VAL A 12 5.21 -5.79 2.15
CA VAL A 12 4.46 -4.65 2.68
C VAL A 12 4.74 -3.37 1.87
N PHE A 13 6.01 -3.10 1.55
CA PHE A 13 6.41 -1.95 0.73
C PHE A 13 6.02 -2.07 -0.74
N LEU A 14 5.72 -3.26 -1.26
CA LEU A 14 5.14 -3.43 -2.58
C LEU A 14 3.63 -3.24 -2.56
N VAL A 15 2.93 -3.91 -1.64
CA VAL A 15 1.47 -3.92 -1.59
C VAL A 15 0.89 -2.54 -1.22
N GLY A 16 1.52 -1.83 -0.28
CA GLY A 16 1.06 -0.51 0.17
C GLY A 16 0.96 0.52 -0.97
N PRO A 17 2.05 0.84 -1.68
CA PRO A 17 2.05 1.75 -2.81
C PRO A 17 1.17 1.28 -3.98
N ILE A 18 1.10 -0.03 -4.25
CA ILE A 18 0.21 -0.56 -5.29
C ILE A 18 -1.26 -0.29 -4.94
N SER A 19 -1.66 -0.51 -3.68
CA SER A 19 -3.01 -0.21 -3.20
C SER A 19 -3.35 1.28 -3.33
N LEU A 20 -2.41 2.16 -2.98
CA LEU A 20 -2.56 3.61 -3.17
C LEU A 20 -2.67 3.99 -4.65
N ALA A 21 -1.81 3.45 -5.50
CA ALA A 21 -1.86 3.72 -6.93
C ALA A 21 -3.21 3.28 -7.51
N GLN A 22 -3.75 2.13 -7.08
CA GLN A 22 -5.08 1.67 -7.47
C GLN A 22 -6.18 2.62 -7.01
N SER A 23 -6.13 3.14 -5.77
CA SER A 23 -7.14 4.11 -5.30
C SER A 23 -7.13 5.40 -6.14
N PHE A 24 -5.95 5.91 -6.51
CA PHE A 24 -5.84 7.07 -7.40
C PHE A 24 -6.38 6.78 -8.81
N VAL A 25 -6.07 5.60 -9.36
CA VAL A 25 -6.57 5.17 -10.67
C VAL A 25 -8.10 5.05 -10.67
N TYR A 26 -8.69 4.46 -9.63
CA TYR A 26 -10.15 4.34 -9.49
C TYR A 26 -10.81 5.72 -9.35
N CYS A 27 -10.22 6.61 -8.56
CA CYS A 27 -10.71 7.98 -8.42
C CYS A 27 -10.66 8.74 -9.76
N ARG A 28 -9.57 8.60 -10.52
CA ARG A 28 -9.41 9.26 -11.82
C ARG A 28 -10.36 8.71 -12.89
N ARG A 29 -10.59 7.40 -12.89
CA ARG A 29 -11.42 6.74 -13.91
C ARG A 29 -12.91 6.75 -13.57
N GLY A 30 -13.29 6.98 -12.31
CA GLY A 30 -14.67 6.85 -11.86
C GLY A 30 -15.18 5.40 -11.91
N VAL A 31 -14.26 4.42 -11.98
CA VAL A 31 -14.56 3.01 -12.13
C VAL A 31 -13.68 2.22 -11.17
N TYR A 32 -14.28 1.31 -10.40
CA TYR A 32 -13.56 0.36 -9.57
C TYR A 32 -13.78 -1.07 -10.07
N THR A 33 -12.78 -1.92 -9.89
CA THR A 33 -12.84 -3.31 -10.36
C THR A 33 -13.10 -4.27 -9.21
N LYS A 34 -14.13 -5.11 -9.31
CA LYS A 34 -14.31 -6.26 -8.42
C LYS A 34 -13.95 -7.54 -9.18
N THR A 35 -13.17 -8.41 -8.54
CA THR A 35 -12.94 -9.79 -9.02
C THR A 35 -14.03 -10.68 -8.43
N PHE A 36 -14.78 -11.37 -9.29
CA PHE A 36 -15.85 -12.27 -8.83
C PHE A 36 -15.26 -13.52 -8.18
N LYS A 37 -15.80 -13.96 -7.04
CA LYS A 37 -15.35 -15.19 -6.38
C LYS A 37 -15.53 -16.37 -7.35
N GLY A 38 -14.42 -17.02 -7.73
CA GLY A 38 -14.43 -18.21 -8.60
C GLY A 38 -14.18 -17.96 -10.08
N THR A 39 -13.98 -16.72 -10.54
CA THR A 39 -13.55 -16.45 -11.92
C THR A 39 -12.44 -15.38 -11.97
N SER A 40 -11.60 -15.39 -13.01
CA SER A 40 -10.57 -14.36 -13.24
C SER A 40 -11.11 -13.07 -13.86
N ARG A 41 -12.42 -12.99 -14.10
CA ARG A 41 -13.05 -11.87 -14.79
C ARG A 41 -13.15 -10.66 -13.85
N LYS A 42 -12.59 -9.53 -14.29
CA LYS A 42 -12.73 -8.24 -13.61
C LYS A 42 -13.97 -7.54 -14.14
N GLU A 43 -14.90 -7.22 -13.25
CA GLU A 43 -16.06 -6.40 -13.58
C GLU A 43 -15.74 -4.94 -13.27
N TYR A 44 -16.03 -4.06 -14.23
CA TYR A 44 -15.83 -2.62 -14.12
C TYR A 44 -17.15 -1.99 -13.67
N ILE A 45 -17.18 -1.50 -12.44
CA ILE A 45 -18.38 -0.87 -11.87
C ILE A 45 -18.16 0.64 -11.88
N HIS A 46 -19.07 1.36 -12.52
CA HIS A 46 -19.02 2.81 -12.59
C HIS A 46 -19.52 3.42 -11.28
N LYS A 47 -19.00 4.59 -10.94
CA LYS A 47 -19.43 5.39 -9.80
C LYS A 47 -20.94 5.62 -9.79
N ASP A 48 -21.54 5.83 -10.95
CA ASP A 48 -22.96 6.20 -11.07
C ASP A 48 -23.90 5.02 -10.79
N ASP A 49 -23.45 3.78 -11.07
CA ASP A 49 -24.22 2.57 -10.79
C ASP A 49 -24.30 2.29 -9.28
N LYS A 50 -23.17 2.49 -8.58
CA LYS A 50 -22.99 2.13 -7.16
C LYS A 50 -22.10 3.11 -6.42
N PRO A 51 -22.58 4.34 -6.11
CA PRO A 51 -21.74 5.40 -5.58
C PRO A 51 -21.18 5.09 -4.19
N ILE A 52 -21.99 4.51 -3.29
CA ILE A 52 -21.57 4.19 -1.93
C ILE A 52 -20.47 3.12 -1.93
N GLU A 53 -20.66 2.04 -2.70
CA GLU A 53 -19.66 0.96 -2.80
C GLU A 53 -18.35 1.44 -3.44
N PHE A 54 -18.43 2.33 -4.42
CA PHE A 54 -17.27 2.95 -5.07
C PHE A 54 -16.43 3.75 -4.08
N TRP A 55 -17.06 4.69 -3.35
CA TRP A 55 -16.36 5.51 -2.36
C TRP A 55 -15.80 4.70 -1.21
N PHE A 56 -16.54 3.71 -0.71
CA PHE A 56 -16.04 2.80 0.32
C PHE A 56 -14.80 2.04 -0.15
N SER A 57 -14.81 1.53 -1.39
CA SER A 57 -13.66 0.83 -1.98
C SER A 57 -12.43 1.74 -2.07
N ILE A 58 -12.60 2.99 -2.52
CA ILE A 58 -11.48 3.95 -2.63
C ILE A 58 -10.89 4.27 -1.26
N ILE A 59 -11.74 4.61 -0.29
CA ILE A 59 -11.30 4.94 1.08
C ILE A 59 -10.57 3.74 1.68
N PHE A 60 -11.10 2.52 1.49
CA PHE A 60 -10.46 1.31 1.99
C PHE A 60 -9.07 1.09 1.38
N HIS A 61 -8.91 1.19 0.05
CA HIS A 61 -7.60 1.05 -0.59
C HIS A 61 -6.61 2.14 -0.16
N MET A 62 -7.10 3.36 0.07
CA MET A 62 -6.30 4.48 0.55
C MET A 62 -5.82 4.24 1.99
N VAL A 63 -6.74 3.89 2.90
CA VAL A 63 -6.42 3.62 4.31
C VAL A 63 -5.50 2.42 4.45
N MET A 64 -5.81 1.31 3.77
CA MET A 64 -4.96 0.11 3.79
C MET A 64 -3.59 0.39 3.18
N GLY A 65 -3.52 1.13 2.08
CA GLY A 65 -2.26 1.52 1.46
C GLY A 65 -1.37 2.34 2.40
N MET A 66 -1.95 3.35 3.06
CA MET A 66 -1.25 4.16 4.07
C MET A 66 -0.83 3.34 5.28
N ALA A 67 -1.72 2.51 5.83
CA ALA A 67 -1.43 1.66 6.97
C ALA A 67 -0.28 0.69 6.68
N MET A 68 -0.27 0.08 5.49
CA MET A 68 0.81 -0.82 5.06
C MET A 68 2.14 -0.07 4.94
N ILE A 69 2.17 1.16 4.40
CA ILE A 69 3.40 1.95 4.34
C ILE A 69 3.93 2.26 5.75
N VAL A 70 3.06 2.71 6.67
CA VAL A 70 3.44 2.99 8.06
C VAL A 70 3.96 1.73 8.76
N LEU A 71 3.28 0.60 8.59
CA LEU A 71 3.74 -0.69 9.10
C LEU A 71 5.09 -1.10 8.50
N GLY A 72 5.32 -0.83 7.22
CA GLY A 72 6.60 -1.07 6.57
C GLY A 72 7.73 -0.28 7.23
N PHE A 73 7.52 1.01 7.49
CA PHE A 73 8.50 1.84 8.20
C PHE A 73 8.72 1.39 9.65
N TRP A 74 7.65 0.99 10.35
CA TRP A 74 7.77 0.46 11.70
C TRP A 74 8.58 -0.84 11.74
N LEU A 75 8.38 -1.76 10.78
CA LEU A 75 9.18 -2.98 10.66
C LEU A 75 10.65 -2.71 10.32
N LEU A 76 10.95 -1.59 9.64
CA LEU A 76 12.33 -1.17 9.35
C LEU A 76 13.05 -0.66 10.61
N GLU A 77 12.33 -0.06 11.55
CA GLU A 77 12.89 0.45 12.82
C GLU A 77 13.49 -0.66 13.68
N ASP A 78 12.95 -1.87 13.63
CA ASP A 78 13.50 -3.01 14.37
C ASP A 78 14.81 -3.55 13.77
N ILE A 79 15.21 -3.11 12.55
CA ILE A 79 16.39 -3.64 11.86
C ILE A 79 17.64 -2.83 12.23
N PRO A 80 18.63 -3.44 12.91
CA PRO A 80 19.83 -2.72 13.37
C PRO A 80 20.64 -2.08 12.23
N VAL A 81 20.73 -2.77 11.09
CA VAL A 81 21.44 -2.28 9.90
C VAL A 81 20.78 -1.03 9.32
N VAL A 82 19.45 -0.98 9.31
CA VAL A 82 18.71 0.18 8.78
C VAL A 82 18.89 1.38 9.71
N ASN A 83 18.86 1.16 11.03
CA ASN A 83 19.15 2.21 12.00
C ASN A 83 20.58 2.74 11.88
N GLN A 84 21.56 1.87 11.61
CA GLN A 84 22.92 2.30 11.34
C GLN A 84 22.99 3.22 10.12
N TRP A 85 22.38 2.82 8.98
CA TRP A 85 22.32 3.67 7.79
C TRP A 85 21.60 4.99 8.07
N TYR A 86 20.50 4.95 8.83
CA TYR A 86 19.77 6.16 9.18
C TYR A 86 20.62 7.12 10.02
N ASN A 87 21.40 6.59 10.96
CA ASN A 87 22.36 7.37 11.75
C ASN A 87 23.50 7.94 10.90
N GLU A 88 24.02 7.16 9.94
CA GLU A 88 25.05 7.60 9.00
C GLU A 88 24.53 8.73 8.08
N ILE A 89 23.33 8.59 7.54
CA ILE A 89 22.67 9.62 6.73
C ILE A 89 22.44 10.89 7.55
N ARG A 90 21.95 10.73 8.79
CA ARG A 90 21.76 11.87 9.71
C ARG A 90 23.08 12.56 10.03
N ALA A 91 24.17 11.82 10.19
CA ALA A 91 25.49 12.38 10.43
C ALA A 91 26.08 13.12 9.21
N MET A 92 25.66 12.77 7.98
CA MET A 92 26.06 13.46 6.75
C MET A 92 25.31 14.77 6.49
N ILE A 93 24.16 14.99 7.11
CA ILE A 93 23.34 16.19 6.95
C ILE A 93 23.55 17.08 8.19
N PRO A 94 24.26 18.23 8.09
CA PRO A 94 24.69 19.01 9.25
C PRO A 94 23.58 19.86 9.91
N PHE A 95 22.31 19.50 9.76
CA PHE A 95 21.16 20.28 10.25
C PHE A 95 20.26 19.44 11.16
#